data_AF-A0A952WAS6-F1
#
_entry.id   AF-A0A952WAS6-F1
#
_cell.length_a   1.000
_cell.length_b   1.000
_cell.length_c   1.000
_cell.angle_alpha   90.00
_cell.angle_beta   90.00
_cell.angle_gamma   90.00
#
_symmetry.space_group_name_H-M   'P 1'
#
loop_
_entity.id
_entity.type
_entity.pdbx_description
1 polymer ?
#
loop_
_entity_poly.entity_id
_entity_poly.type
_entity_poly.pdbx_seq_one_letter_code
_entity_poly.pdbx_strand_id
1 'polypeptide(L)'
;MQASRLSMAALLVLASGAAAQVVPPAYSAAPGTGTFLGPLANAQRTYQWLIRADQLTALVGTDLTGIRYRLPANATTSYPASQTTYNSYDIRLSDCVDPANRSLTFALNVVGSQTLVRSGPLVIPANSYTVGSSPNAFGPAILFDQPYTYTGGNLLVELRQNGPGSTSQSNDAIITSTPGYATEFSACWTGNYTGASGSQGNFVILDFVTTGSSTTGRCCLGAPVYNCIITSESVCTAQGGTYGGDGSTCASSPCVVPSGACCFADGSCQVLTPFVCGTQGGTYSGDGITCAAANCPQPGACCLPNFVCNIQQQAACVAAGGTFQGPSTACGSCPQIPAGSVAILAATAAADVNDVQAKLVGTGLFPAVVTRILTSPAPTPTLAELQQFDAVLVWSNLSFTSGDAMGNVLADYVDAGGGVVNAIFVITTTTANRFLGGRWDSTYQIVPQQGGTTTTGVQTLGNIAIPGHPIMTGVNTLQGGNTTTSRPTTTALTPHGVLVAQWTDGKTLVAVSNTLPNRVDLGMYPPSTTANSTGWVPTTDGARLMANALLYAGGNLTPPGCYANCDQSTGTPLLTANDFQCFLNKFAANDTYANCDGSTGNPLLTANDFQCFLNKFAAGCT
;
A
#
# COMPACT_ATOMS: atom_id res chain seq x y z
N MET A 1 -9.05 7.76 -64.31
CA MET A 1 -9.59 6.71 -63.42
C MET A 1 -9.75 7.32 -62.03
N GLN A 2 -10.99 7.27 -61.55
CA GLN A 2 -11.47 7.33 -60.16
C GLN A 2 -11.03 8.53 -59.28
N ALA A 3 -11.86 9.55 -59.06
CA ALA A 3 -13.22 9.64 -58.50
C ALA A 3 -13.21 9.91 -56.98
N SER A 4 -13.54 11.17 -56.68
CA SER A 4 -14.27 11.66 -55.50
C SER A 4 -15.18 10.61 -54.85
N ARG A 5 -15.00 10.41 -53.54
CA ARG A 5 -16.01 9.86 -52.65
C ARG A 5 -16.07 10.72 -51.39
N LEU A 6 -16.69 11.90 -51.48
CA LEU A 6 -17.37 12.46 -50.31
C LEU A 6 -18.62 11.60 -50.08
N SER A 7 -18.54 10.70 -49.10
CA SER A 7 -19.70 9.95 -48.63
C SER A 7 -20.57 10.90 -47.81
N MET A 8 -21.74 11.24 -48.35
CA MET A 8 -22.80 11.98 -47.67
C MET A 8 -23.45 11.01 -46.67
N ALA A 9 -22.82 10.85 -45.51
CA ALA A 9 -23.41 10.13 -44.39
C ALA A 9 -24.58 10.97 -43.87
N ALA A 10 -25.80 10.51 -44.16
CA ALA A 10 -27.01 11.00 -43.52
C ALA A 10 -26.80 10.94 -42.01
N LEU A 11 -26.88 12.11 -41.37
CA LEU A 11 -26.83 12.27 -39.93
C LEU A 11 -28.10 11.62 -39.36
N LEU A 12 -28.06 10.30 -39.16
CA LEU A 12 -29.03 9.59 -38.34
C LEU A 12 -28.72 10.00 -36.90
N VAL A 13 -29.25 11.15 -36.49
CA VAL A 13 -29.37 11.47 -35.07
C VAL A 13 -30.33 10.44 -34.52
N LEU A 14 -29.78 9.39 -33.93
CA LEU A 14 -30.47 8.56 -32.96
C LEU A 14 -30.86 9.49 -31.81
N ALA A 15 -32.04 10.10 -31.90
CA ALA A 15 -32.69 10.74 -30.77
C ALA A 15 -33.14 9.63 -29.81
N SER A 16 -32.18 9.11 -29.04
CA SER A 16 -32.39 8.06 -28.05
C SER A 16 -33.02 8.64 -26.77
N GLY A 17 -34.22 9.22 -26.90
CA GLY A 17 -34.96 9.82 -25.79
C GLY A 17 -36.47 10.01 -26.00
N ALA A 18 -37.04 9.53 -27.11
CA ALA A 18 -38.48 9.64 -27.35
C ALA A 18 -39.24 8.45 -26.75
N ALA A 19 -40.08 8.69 -25.74
CA ALA A 19 -41.04 7.70 -25.24
C ALA A 19 -42.30 7.74 -26.10
N ALA A 20 -42.88 6.58 -26.41
CA ALA A 20 -44.07 6.46 -27.24
C ALA A 20 -45.23 5.80 -26.47
N GLN A 21 -46.42 6.40 -26.53
CA GLN A 21 -47.60 5.98 -25.78
C GLN A 21 -48.78 5.69 -26.71
N VAL A 22 -49.24 4.43 -26.72
CA VAL A 22 -50.38 3.99 -27.51
C VAL A 22 -51.70 4.40 -26.84
N VAL A 23 -52.63 4.93 -27.64
CA VAL A 23 -53.94 5.40 -27.21
C VAL A 23 -55.03 4.84 -28.14
N PRO A 24 -56.04 4.10 -27.60
CA PRO A 24 -56.21 3.76 -26.19
C PRO A 24 -55.17 2.73 -25.69
N PRO A 25 -54.71 2.79 -24.42
CA PRO A 25 -53.66 1.90 -23.91
C PRO A 25 -53.95 0.40 -24.03
N ALA A 26 -55.24 0.02 -24.02
CA ALA A 26 -55.69 -1.36 -24.21
C ALA A 26 -55.24 -1.98 -25.55
N TYR A 27 -54.91 -1.14 -26.55
CA TYR A 27 -54.49 -1.56 -27.89
C TYR A 27 -52.98 -1.47 -28.12
N SER A 28 -52.20 -1.28 -27.04
CA SER A 28 -50.73 -1.33 -27.08
C SER A 28 -50.23 -2.67 -27.61
N ALA A 29 -50.79 -3.78 -27.10
CA ALA A 29 -50.43 -5.15 -27.47
C ALA A 29 -51.54 -5.92 -28.22
N ALA A 30 -52.71 -5.29 -28.45
CA ALA A 30 -53.83 -5.90 -29.15
C ALA A 30 -54.14 -5.15 -30.45
N PRO A 31 -54.50 -5.84 -31.56
CA PRO A 31 -54.98 -5.17 -32.77
C PRO A 31 -56.33 -4.49 -32.53
N GLY A 32 -56.64 -3.49 -33.36
CA GLY A 32 -57.95 -2.87 -33.39
C GLY A 32 -59.05 -3.84 -33.80
N THR A 33 -60.29 -3.49 -33.49
CA THR A 33 -61.47 -4.31 -33.82
C THR A 33 -61.99 -4.09 -35.24
N GLY A 34 -61.32 -3.24 -36.04
CA GLY A 34 -61.62 -3.02 -37.44
C GLY A 34 -60.58 -2.13 -38.11
N THR A 35 -60.98 -1.49 -39.19
CA THR A 35 -60.09 -0.66 -40.01
C THR A 35 -60.71 0.70 -40.29
N PHE A 36 -59.88 1.69 -40.61
CA PHE A 36 -60.39 2.99 -41.03
C PHE A 36 -59.49 3.65 -42.06
N LEU A 37 -60.11 4.10 -43.16
CA LEU A 37 -59.45 4.93 -44.16
C LEU A 37 -59.52 6.41 -43.74
N GLY A 38 -58.66 6.80 -42.80
CA GLY A 38 -58.57 8.18 -42.30
C GLY A 38 -57.22 8.81 -42.63
N PRO A 39 -56.18 8.58 -41.79
CA PRO A 39 -54.88 9.23 -41.94
C PRO A 39 -54.14 8.99 -43.25
N LEU A 40 -54.35 7.83 -43.87
CA LEU A 40 -53.67 7.40 -45.10
C LEU A 40 -54.62 7.35 -46.32
N ALA A 41 -55.62 8.24 -46.36
CA ALA A 41 -56.53 8.34 -47.49
C ALA A 41 -55.88 9.03 -48.71
N ASN A 42 -56.22 8.59 -49.92
CA ASN A 42 -55.71 9.15 -51.18
C ASN A 42 -56.35 10.48 -51.59
N ALA A 43 -57.40 10.92 -50.92
CA ALA A 43 -58.13 12.15 -51.22
C ALA A 43 -58.28 13.01 -49.95
N GLN A 44 -58.87 14.19 -50.12
CA GLN A 44 -59.07 15.15 -49.03
C GLN A 44 -59.75 14.52 -47.80
N ARG A 45 -59.27 14.90 -46.62
CA ARG A 45 -59.77 14.40 -45.35
C ARG A 45 -59.64 15.46 -44.27
N THR A 46 -60.70 15.65 -43.50
CA THR A 46 -60.64 16.18 -42.14
C THR A 46 -61.07 15.06 -41.19
N TYR A 47 -60.33 14.82 -40.13
CA TYR A 47 -60.57 13.73 -39.18
C TYR A 47 -60.22 14.18 -37.77
N GLN A 48 -61.15 14.02 -36.83
CA GLN A 48 -60.95 14.33 -35.43
C GLN A 48 -61.00 13.05 -34.58
N TRP A 49 -60.04 12.93 -33.68
CA TRP A 49 -60.05 12.02 -32.54
C TRP A 49 -60.37 12.83 -31.29
N LEU A 50 -61.32 12.35 -30.49
CA LEU A 50 -61.59 12.86 -29.15
C LEU A 50 -61.22 11.76 -28.16
N ILE A 51 -60.40 12.08 -27.18
CA ILE A 51 -59.81 11.12 -26.25
C ILE A 51 -60.05 11.61 -24.82
N ARG A 52 -60.64 10.77 -23.99
CA ARG A 52 -60.88 11.08 -22.59
C ARG A 52 -59.58 11.06 -21.78
N ALA A 53 -59.51 11.93 -20.77
CA ALA A 53 -58.31 12.14 -19.95
C ALA A 53 -57.71 10.87 -19.33
N ASP A 54 -58.54 9.90 -18.97
CA ASP A 54 -58.11 8.64 -18.35
C ASP A 54 -57.30 7.74 -19.30
N GLN A 55 -57.51 7.87 -20.61
CA GLN A 55 -56.72 7.19 -21.64
C GLN A 55 -55.34 7.84 -21.86
N LEU A 56 -55.09 9.00 -21.24
CA LEU A 56 -53.94 9.87 -21.49
C LEU A 56 -53.08 10.11 -20.23
N THR A 57 -53.34 9.38 -19.14
CA THR A 57 -52.69 9.61 -17.84
C THR A 57 -51.16 9.61 -17.90
N ALA A 58 -50.56 8.73 -18.69
CA ALA A 58 -49.11 8.65 -18.86
C ALA A 58 -48.50 9.81 -19.68
N LEU A 59 -49.32 10.60 -20.38
CA LEU A 59 -48.87 11.73 -21.17
C LEU A 59 -48.85 13.04 -20.37
N VAL A 60 -49.48 13.08 -19.19
CA VAL A 60 -49.61 14.31 -18.40
C VAL A 60 -48.23 14.86 -18.03
N GLY A 61 -48.00 16.13 -18.36
CA GLY A 61 -46.73 16.82 -18.15
C GLY A 61 -45.68 16.55 -19.23
N THR A 62 -46.01 15.78 -20.27
CA THR A 62 -45.08 15.50 -21.38
C THR A 62 -45.31 16.43 -22.57
N ASP A 63 -44.23 16.70 -23.30
CA ASP A 63 -44.28 17.36 -24.59
C ASP A 63 -44.54 16.33 -25.70
N LEU A 64 -45.72 16.41 -26.32
CA LEU A 64 -46.07 15.64 -27.51
C LEU A 64 -45.35 16.23 -28.71
N THR A 65 -44.60 15.42 -29.44
CA THR A 65 -43.76 15.85 -30.58
C THR A 65 -44.01 15.07 -31.86
N GLY A 66 -44.93 14.12 -31.84
CA GLY A 66 -45.38 13.47 -33.05
C GLY A 66 -46.45 12.43 -32.79
N ILE A 67 -46.94 11.84 -33.86
CA ILE A 67 -47.84 10.69 -33.82
C ILE A 67 -47.40 9.61 -34.81
N ARG A 68 -47.71 8.36 -34.49
CA ARG A 68 -47.52 7.20 -35.36
C ARG A 68 -48.84 6.48 -35.58
N TYR A 69 -48.92 5.80 -36.72
CA TYR A 69 -50.00 4.88 -37.05
C TYR A 69 -49.44 3.51 -37.41
N ARG A 70 -50.29 2.48 -37.39
CA ARG A 70 -49.95 1.14 -37.88
C ARG A 70 -51.01 0.63 -38.87
N LEU A 71 -50.61 -0.37 -39.66
CA LEU A 71 -51.52 -1.09 -40.54
C LEU A 71 -52.42 -2.03 -39.74
N PRO A 72 -53.65 -2.30 -40.18
CA PRO A 72 -54.51 -3.28 -39.54
C PRO A 72 -53.90 -4.68 -39.64
N ALA A 73 -54.20 -5.56 -38.68
CA ALA A 73 -53.61 -6.90 -38.60
C ALA A 73 -53.85 -7.76 -39.86
N ASN A 74 -54.92 -7.49 -40.61
CA ASN A 74 -55.26 -8.20 -41.85
C ASN A 74 -54.62 -7.60 -43.12
N ALA A 75 -53.77 -6.56 -43.00
CA ALA A 75 -53.05 -6.02 -44.15
C ALA A 75 -52.03 -7.05 -44.68
N THR A 76 -52.04 -7.29 -45.98
CA THR A 76 -51.19 -8.30 -46.64
C THR A 76 -49.98 -7.71 -47.35
N THR A 77 -49.92 -6.38 -47.52
CA THR A 77 -48.83 -5.67 -48.19
C THR A 77 -48.37 -4.45 -47.39
N SER A 78 -47.05 -4.26 -47.29
CA SER A 78 -46.46 -3.05 -46.75
C SER A 78 -46.85 -1.83 -47.59
N TYR A 79 -46.95 -0.67 -46.96
CA TYR A 79 -47.41 0.57 -47.58
C TYR A 79 -46.44 1.73 -47.32
N PRO A 80 -46.34 2.69 -48.25
CA PRO A 80 -46.77 2.63 -49.65
C PRO A 80 -45.80 1.79 -50.50
N ALA A 81 -46.26 1.22 -51.62
CA ALA A 81 -45.40 0.44 -52.51
C ALA A 81 -44.26 1.27 -53.15
N SER A 82 -44.48 2.58 -53.29
CA SER A 82 -43.50 3.58 -53.72
C SER A 82 -43.60 4.81 -52.83
N GLN A 83 -42.52 5.60 -52.74
CA GLN A 83 -42.53 6.83 -51.94
C GLN A 83 -43.70 7.73 -52.36
N THR A 84 -44.46 8.19 -51.37
CA THR A 84 -45.69 8.94 -51.59
C THR A 84 -45.62 10.27 -50.83
N THR A 85 -46.07 11.34 -51.47
CA THR A 85 -46.05 12.70 -50.90
C THR A 85 -47.47 13.24 -50.77
N TYR A 86 -47.82 13.68 -49.56
CA TYR A 86 -49.00 14.48 -49.27
C TYR A 86 -48.59 15.95 -49.40
N ASN A 87 -49.26 16.71 -50.28
CA ASN A 87 -48.93 18.13 -50.48
C ASN A 87 -49.30 19.01 -49.26
N SER A 88 -50.25 18.56 -48.44
CA SER A 88 -50.63 19.21 -47.18
C SER A 88 -51.07 18.14 -46.19
N TYR A 89 -50.52 18.21 -44.98
CA TYR A 89 -50.77 17.28 -43.87
C TYR A 89 -50.68 18.04 -42.54
N ASP A 90 -51.77 18.72 -42.19
CA ASP A 90 -51.85 19.55 -41.00
C ASP A 90 -52.38 18.76 -39.80
N ILE A 91 -51.77 18.96 -38.63
CA ILE A 91 -52.23 18.38 -37.36
C ILE A 91 -52.46 19.50 -36.36
N ARG A 92 -53.63 19.49 -35.71
CA ARG A 92 -54.02 20.43 -34.67
C ARG A 92 -54.40 19.71 -33.39
N LEU A 93 -53.98 20.24 -32.24
CA LEU A 93 -54.31 19.72 -30.91
C LEU A 93 -55.05 20.77 -30.09
N SER A 94 -56.00 20.34 -29.26
CA SER A 94 -56.73 21.19 -28.32
C SER A 94 -57.32 20.34 -27.20
N ASP A 95 -57.90 20.98 -26.18
CA ASP A 95 -58.88 20.28 -25.35
C ASP A 95 -60.11 19.91 -26.18
N CYS A 96 -60.87 18.90 -25.75
CA CYS A 96 -62.15 18.56 -26.36
C CYS A 96 -63.31 18.42 -25.37
N VAL A 97 -64.52 18.47 -25.90
CA VAL A 97 -65.70 17.98 -25.20
C VAL A 97 -65.51 16.51 -24.82
N ASP A 98 -66.25 16.03 -23.83
CA ASP A 98 -66.26 14.60 -23.50
C ASP A 98 -66.57 13.75 -24.75
N PRO A 99 -65.86 12.63 -25.02
CA PRO A 99 -66.12 11.79 -26.19
C PRO A 99 -67.58 11.33 -26.35
N ALA A 100 -68.36 11.25 -25.26
CA ALA A 100 -69.79 10.98 -25.31
C ALA A 100 -70.62 12.13 -25.93
N ASN A 101 -70.11 13.35 -25.87
CA ASN A 101 -70.75 14.57 -26.37
C ASN A 101 -70.24 14.99 -27.76
N ARG A 102 -69.51 14.11 -28.47
CA ARG A 102 -68.96 14.40 -29.80
C ARG A 102 -70.06 14.85 -30.79
N SER A 103 -69.89 16.05 -31.32
CA SER A 103 -70.67 16.63 -32.42
C SER A 103 -70.12 16.22 -33.79
N LEU A 104 -71.00 16.17 -34.80
CA LEU A 104 -70.62 16.04 -36.20
C LEU A 104 -70.19 17.37 -36.83
N THR A 105 -70.38 18.49 -36.14
CA THR A 105 -69.80 19.79 -36.49
C THR A 105 -68.46 19.93 -35.77
N PHE A 106 -67.36 19.90 -36.53
CA PHE A 106 -66.01 19.77 -35.96
C PHE A 106 -65.61 20.88 -34.99
N ALA A 107 -66.05 22.11 -35.25
CA ALA A 107 -65.76 23.25 -34.38
C ALA A 107 -66.40 23.11 -32.99
N LEU A 108 -67.52 22.38 -32.86
CA LEU A 108 -68.20 22.16 -31.58
C LEU A 108 -67.50 21.13 -30.69
N ASN A 109 -66.51 20.39 -31.23
CA ASN A 109 -65.72 19.43 -30.46
C ASN A 109 -64.51 20.07 -29.77
N VAL A 110 -64.08 21.25 -30.23
CA VAL A 110 -62.90 21.97 -29.74
C VAL A 110 -63.25 22.74 -28.48
N VAL A 111 -62.45 22.55 -27.43
CA VAL A 111 -62.51 23.35 -26.20
C VAL A 111 -61.22 24.17 -26.10
N GLY A 112 -61.36 25.45 -25.76
CA GLY A 112 -60.22 26.36 -25.64
C GLY A 112 -59.53 26.65 -26.98
N SER A 113 -58.23 26.87 -26.92
CA SER A 113 -57.41 27.21 -28.09
C SER A 113 -56.95 25.97 -28.82
N GLN A 114 -57.14 25.97 -30.15
CA GLN A 114 -56.63 24.92 -31.01
C GLN A 114 -55.28 25.30 -31.62
N THR A 115 -54.27 24.51 -31.31
CA THR A 115 -52.87 24.74 -31.69
C THR A 115 -52.52 23.95 -32.94
N LEU A 116 -52.01 24.61 -33.98
CA LEU A 116 -51.43 23.95 -35.16
C LEU A 116 -50.02 23.47 -34.82
N VAL A 117 -49.87 22.16 -34.61
CA VAL A 117 -48.59 21.55 -34.21
C VAL A 117 -47.78 21.06 -35.41
N ARG A 118 -48.44 20.81 -36.55
CA ARG A 118 -47.79 20.41 -37.80
C ARG A 118 -48.50 21.04 -38.99
N SER A 119 -47.75 21.50 -39.99
CA SER A 119 -48.27 22.04 -41.24
C SER A 119 -47.38 21.66 -42.44
N GLY A 120 -47.96 21.67 -43.64
CA GLY A 120 -47.19 21.50 -44.88
C GLY A 120 -47.06 20.04 -45.36
N PRO A 121 -46.12 19.76 -46.29
CA PRO A 121 -46.07 18.46 -46.95
C PRO A 121 -45.56 17.34 -46.03
N LEU A 122 -46.02 16.11 -46.28
CA LEU A 122 -45.54 14.90 -45.63
C LEU A 122 -45.07 13.89 -46.68
N VAL A 123 -43.82 13.44 -46.56
CA VAL A 123 -43.24 12.38 -47.39
C VAL A 123 -43.24 11.08 -46.62
N ILE A 124 -43.84 10.04 -47.20
CA ILE A 124 -43.86 8.70 -46.65
C ILE A 124 -42.99 7.79 -47.54
N PRO A 125 -41.84 7.29 -47.03
CA PRO A 125 -40.98 6.38 -47.78
C PRO A 125 -41.69 5.07 -48.12
N ALA A 126 -41.26 4.43 -49.22
CA ALA A 126 -41.78 3.12 -49.62
C ALA A 126 -41.59 2.07 -48.51
N ASN A 127 -42.60 1.22 -48.31
CA ASN A 127 -42.63 0.11 -47.35
C ASN A 127 -42.38 0.49 -45.88
N SER A 128 -42.59 1.76 -45.52
CA SER A 128 -42.35 2.25 -44.15
C SER A 128 -43.44 1.85 -43.15
N TYR A 129 -44.63 1.51 -43.62
CA TYR A 129 -45.66 0.82 -42.84
C TYR A 129 -45.62 -0.66 -43.18
N THR A 130 -45.19 -1.48 -42.23
CA THR A 130 -44.87 -2.90 -42.47
C THR A 130 -46.03 -3.83 -42.09
N VAL A 131 -46.04 -5.00 -42.73
CA VAL A 131 -46.94 -6.12 -42.39
C VAL A 131 -46.14 -7.30 -41.83
N GLY A 132 -46.80 -8.20 -41.11
CA GLY A 132 -46.22 -9.46 -40.62
C GLY A 132 -46.31 -9.66 -39.10
N SER A 133 -47.10 -8.86 -38.39
CA SER A 133 -47.33 -9.02 -36.95
C SER A 133 -48.79 -8.73 -36.57
N SER A 134 -49.22 -9.16 -35.38
CA SER A 134 -50.55 -8.85 -34.85
C SER A 134 -50.44 -8.35 -33.41
N PRO A 135 -50.55 -7.03 -33.16
CA PRO A 135 -50.70 -5.96 -34.15
C PRO A 135 -49.45 -5.76 -35.03
N ASN A 136 -49.62 -5.17 -36.22
CA ASN A 136 -48.49 -4.76 -37.05
C ASN A 136 -47.69 -3.65 -36.34
N ALA A 137 -46.40 -3.50 -36.69
CA ALA A 137 -45.58 -2.43 -36.12
C ALA A 137 -46.12 -1.04 -36.51
N PHE A 138 -45.93 -0.07 -35.60
CA PHE A 138 -46.13 1.34 -35.93
C PHE A 138 -45.11 1.78 -37.00
N GLY A 139 -45.61 2.53 -37.98
CA GLY A 139 -44.81 3.12 -39.04
C GLY A 139 -44.00 4.33 -38.57
N PRO A 140 -43.47 5.14 -39.51
CA PRO A 140 -42.62 6.28 -39.18
C PRO A 140 -43.38 7.34 -38.37
N ALA A 141 -42.65 8.03 -37.48
CA ALA A 141 -43.15 9.17 -36.73
C ALA A 141 -43.48 10.33 -37.67
N ILE A 142 -44.71 10.83 -37.55
CA ILE A 142 -45.12 12.12 -38.12
C ILE A 142 -44.84 13.16 -37.05
N LEU A 143 -43.68 13.81 -37.18
CA LEU A 143 -43.22 14.80 -36.21
C LEU A 143 -44.00 16.11 -36.32
N PHE A 144 -44.16 16.77 -35.18
CA PHE A 144 -44.69 18.12 -35.07
C PHE A 144 -43.60 19.14 -35.36
N ASP A 145 -44.00 20.27 -35.94
CA ASP A 145 -43.14 21.43 -36.15
C ASP A 145 -42.87 22.18 -34.83
N GLN A 146 -43.81 22.06 -33.87
CA GLN A 146 -43.69 22.58 -32.51
C GLN A 146 -44.21 21.55 -31.50
N PRO A 147 -43.52 21.34 -30.37
CA PRO A 147 -44.02 20.50 -29.29
C PRO A 147 -45.35 21.02 -28.72
N TYR A 148 -46.17 20.10 -28.22
CA TYR A 148 -47.40 20.41 -27.51
C TYR A 148 -47.35 19.82 -26.09
N THR A 149 -47.21 20.68 -25.08
CA THR A 149 -47.22 20.25 -23.68
C THR A 149 -48.62 19.83 -23.27
N TYR A 150 -48.81 18.55 -22.99
CA TYR A 150 -50.11 18.04 -22.55
C TYR A 150 -50.22 18.15 -21.02
N THR A 151 -51.14 18.99 -20.55
CA THR A 151 -51.29 19.33 -19.12
C THR A 151 -52.38 18.53 -18.41
N GLY A 152 -53.05 17.62 -19.11
CA GLY A 152 -54.22 16.87 -18.64
C GLY A 152 -55.51 17.29 -19.37
N GLY A 153 -56.64 16.67 -19.00
CA GLY A 153 -57.94 16.93 -19.64
C GLY A 153 -58.24 16.00 -20.82
N ASN A 154 -59.34 16.25 -21.54
CA ASN A 154 -59.65 15.46 -22.74
C ASN A 154 -58.92 16.07 -23.95
N LEU A 155 -58.31 15.24 -24.79
CA LEU A 155 -57.50 15.70 -25.92
C LEU A 155 -58.23 15.52 -27.26
N LEU A 156 -58.30 16.59 -28.03
CA LEU A 156 -58.61 16.56 -29.45
C LEU A 156 -57.32 16.42 -30.26
N VAL A 157 -57.32 15.51 -31.23
CA VAL A 157 -56.38 15.55 -32.35
C VAL A 157 -57.20 15.77 -33.62
N GLU A 158 -56.85 16.76 -34.43
CA GLU A 158 -57.45 16.98 -35.74
C GLU A 158 -56.39 16.87 -36.83
N LEU A 159 -56.64 15.99 -37.81
CA LEU A 159 -55.86 15.86 -39.02
C LEU A 159 -56.62 16.50 -40.19
N ARG A 160 -55.92 17.30 -41.00
CA ARG A 160 -56.38 17.73 -42.32
C ARG A 160 -55.34 17.40 -43.39
N GLN A 161 -55.73 16.68 -44.43
CA GLN A 161 -54.81 16.27 -45.48
C GLN A 161 -55.49 16.24 -46.85
N ASN A 162 -54.73 16.49 -47.91
CA ASN A 162 -55.26 16.61 -49.29
C ASN A 162 -55.25 15.30 -50.10
N GLY A 163 -54.52 14.30 -49.61
CA GLY A 163 -54.29 13.02 -50.23
C GLY A 163 -53.18 13.11 -51.28
N PRO A 164 -52.42 12.02 -51.51
CA PRO A 164 -51.45 11.95 -52.61
C PRO A 164 -52.10 11.68 -53.97
N GLY A 165 -53.41 11.45 -54.04
CA GLY A 165 -54.16 11.09 -55.26
C GLY A 165 -53.95 9.65 -55.75
N SER A 166 -52.74 9.10 -55.64
CA SER A 166 -52.33 7.87 -56.32
C SER A 166 -52.49 6.58 -55.51
N THR A 167 -52.46 6.63 -54.17
CA THR A 167 -52.48 5.43 -53.33
C THR A 167 -53.05 5.71 -51.94
N SER A 168 -53.68 4.71 -51.33
CA SER A 168 -54.28 4.78 -50.00
C SER A 168 -54.16 3.48 -49.24
N GLN A 169 -54.22 3.54 -47.91
CA GLN A 169 -54.26 2.36 -47.06
C GLN A 169 -55.14 2.62 -45.82
N SER A 170 -55.85 1.60 -45.34
CA SER A 170 -56.57 1.70 -44.06
C SER A 170 -55.62 1.54 -42.89
N ASN A 171 -55.93 2.21 -41.78
CA ASN A 171 -55.22 2.09 -40.52
C ASN A 171 -55.91 1.10 -39.58
N ASP A 172 -55.16 0.58 -38.61
CA ASP A 172 -55.70 -0.20 -37.50
C ASP A 172 -56.63 0.67 -36.64
N ALA A 173 -57.87 0.24 -36.43
CA ALA A 173 -58.90 1.08 -35.84
C ALA A 173 -59.90 0.32 -34.97
N ILE A 174 -60.65 1.06 -34.16
CA ILE A 174 -61.68 0.55 -33.27
C ILE A 174 -63.04 0.96 -33.82
N ILE A 175 -63.89 -0.03 -34.07
CA ILE A 175 -65.25 0.18 -34.61
C ILE A 175 -66.20 0.75 -33.57
N THR A 176 -67.32 1.31 -34.05
CA THR A 176 -68.27 2.09 -33.25
C THR A 176 -69.09 1.26 -32.24
N SER A 177 -69.13 -0.06 -32.42
CA SER A 177 -69.80 -1.01 -31.51
C SER A 177 -68.90 -1.56 -30.41
N THR A 178 -67.61 -1.23 -30.40
CA THR A 178 -66.66 -1.71 -29.38
C THR A 178 -66.87 -0.98 -28.05
N PRO A 179 -66.83 -1.68 -26.89
CA PRO A 179 -66.82 -1.03 -25.59
C PRO A 179 -65.75 0.07 -25.48
N GLY A 180 -66.10 1.18 -24.86
CA GLY A 180 -65.26 2.37 -24.75
C GLY A 180 -65.41 3.37 -25.91
N TYR A 181 -65.90 2.94 -27.07
CA TYR A 181 -66.24 3.88 -28.15
C TYR A 181 -67.43 4.78 -27.73
N ALA A 182 -67.34 6.07 -28.05
CA ALA A 182 -68.29 7.12 -27.64
C ALA A 182 -68.41 7.31 -26.12
N THR A 183 -67.47 6.82 -25.33
CA THR A 183 -67.41 7.06 -23.88
C THR A 183 -65.98 7.41 -23.43
N GLU A 184 -64.98 6.65 -23.85
CA GLU A 184 -63.56 6.87 -23.56
C GLU A 184 -62.82 7.52 -24.72
N PHE A 185 -63.28 7.22 -25.93
CA PHE A 185 -62.73 7.78 -27.16
C PHE A 185 -63.80 7.80 -28.26
N SER A 186 -63.69 8.73 -29.18
CA SER A 186 -64.64 8.84 -30.30
C SER A 186 -63.98 9.54 -31.49
N ALA A 187 -64.53 9.37 -32.69
CA ALA A 187 -63.99 10.03 -33.87
C ALA A 187 -65.06 10.44 -34.89
N CYS A 188 -64.77 11.47 -35.69
CA CYS A 188 -65.61 11.95 -36.78
C CYS A 188 -64.78 12.49 -37.94
N TRP A 189 -65.29 12.39 -39.17
CA TRP A 189 -64.52 12.69 -40.37
C TRP A 189 -65.37 13.23 -41.52
N THR A 190 -64.75 13.89 -42.49
CA THR A 190 -65.37 14.26 -43.78
C THR A 190 -64.35 14.20 -44.91
N GLY A 191 -64.81 13.98 -46.13
CA GLY A 191 -63.98 13.89 -47.34
C GLY A 191 -63.55 15.25 -47.91
N ASN A 192 -63.40 16.27 -47.07
CA ASN A 192 -63.11 17.65 -47.47
C ASN A 192 -62.07 18.24 -46.50
N TYR A 193 -61.04 18.89 -47.03
CA TYR A 193 -59.95 19.51 -46.24
C TYR A 193 -60.42 20.63 -45.30
N THR A 194 -61.51 21.32 -45.66
CA THR A 194 -62.07 22.45 -44.91
C THR A 194 -63.52 22.23 -44.49
N GLY A 195 -64.00 20.98 -44.56
CA GLY A 195 -65.40 20.68 -44.24
C GLY A 195 -65.72 21.02 -42.79
N ALA A 196 -66.83 21.74 -42.57
CA ALA A 196 -67.27 22.16 -41.23
C ALA A 196 -68.00 21.05 -40.45
N SER A 197 -68.54 20.07 -41.17
CA SER A 197 -69.27 18.93 -40.61
C SER A 197 -68.97 17.64 -41.36
N GLY A 198 -69.26 16.51 -40.72
CA GLY A 198 -68.97 15.19 -41.27
C GLY A 198 -69.83 14.08 -40.71
N SER A 199 -69.30 12.87 -40.77
CA SER A 199 -69.91 11.63 -40.31
C SER A 199 -69.12 11.04 -39.14
N GLN A 200 -69.75 10.13 -38.42
CA GLN A 200 -69.04 9.28 -37.46
C GLN A 200 -67.95 8.47 -38.16
N GLY A 201 -66.78 8.33 -37.53
CA GLY A 201 -65.66 7.51 -38.03
C GLY A 201 -65.18 6.51 -37.00
N ASN A 202 -64.63 5.38 -37.44
CA ASN A 202 -63.92 4.47 -36.52
C ASN A 202 -62.73 5.22 -35.88
N PHE A 203 -62.30 4.82 -34.68
CA PHE A 203 -61.19 5.47 -33.98
C PHE A 203 -59.86 4.81 -34.40
N VAL A 204 -59.00 5.51 -35.13
CA VAL A 204 -57.67 4.99 -35.48
C VAL A 204 -56.78 5.01 -34.24
N ILE A 205 -56.15 3.88 -33.94
CA ILE A 205 -55.24 3.75 -32.80
C ILE A 205 -54.03 4.64 -33.04
N LEU A 206 -53.75 5.52 -32.07
CA LEU A 206 -52.65 6.47 -32.10
C LEU A 206 -51.51 5.97 -31.25
N ASP A 207 -50.31 6.39 -31.60
CA ASP A 207 -49.16 6.29 -30.71
C ASP A 207 -48.43 7.63 -30.69
N PHE A 208 -48.51 8.31 -29.56
CA PHE A 208 -47.92 9.63 -29.38
C PHE A 208 -46.42 9.50 -29.15
N VAL A 209 -45.64 10.23 -29.94
CA VAL A 209 -44.21 10.43 -29.71
C VAL A 209 -44.05 11.61 -28.77
N THR A 210 -43.28 11.44 -27.70
CA THR A 210 -43.06 12.49 -26.70
C THR A 210 -41.57 12.79 -26.56
N THR A 211 -41.22 14.05 -26.30
CA THR A 211 -39.86 14.45 -25.90
C THR A 211 -39.97 15.40 -24.72
N GLY A 212 -40.22 14.86 -23.53
CA GLY A 212 -40.47 15.71 -22.37
C GLY A 212 -41.07 15.03 -21.15
N SER A 213 -40.83 13.75 -20.95
CA SER A 213 -40.43 13.31 -19.61
C SER A 213 -39.13 12.57 -19.81
N SER A 214 -38.00 13.27 -19.66
CA SER A 214 -36.81 12.53 -19.28
C SER A 214 -37.06 12.09 -17.84
N THR A 215 -37.58 10.87 -17.66
CA THR A 215 -37.47 10.13 -16.40
C THR A 215 -36.02 9.72 -16.14
N THR A 216 -35.08 10.56 -16.58
CA THR A 216 -33.67 10.44 -16.36
C THR A 216 -33.21 11.55 -15.42
N GLY A 217 -32.28 11.16 -14.59
CA GLY A 217 -31.70 11.93 -13.53
C GLY A 217 -30.32 11.37 -13.29
N ARG A 218 -29.56 11.99 -12.40
CA ARG A 218 -28.25 11.46 -12.06
C ARG A 218 -28.40 10.07 -11.44
N CYS A 219 -27.55 9.17 -11.86
CA CYS A 219 -27.32 7.89 -11.24
C CYS A 219 -25.89 7.85 -10.71
N CYS A 220 -25.77 7.69 -9.40
CA CYS A 220 -24.48 7.56 -8.74
C CYS A 220 -24.11 6.08 -8.64
N LEU A 221 -23.21 5.64 -9.52
CA LEU A 221 -22.69 4.27 -9.54
C LEU A 221 -21.56 4.10 -8.53
N GLY A 222 -21.59 3.02 -7.74
CA GLY A 222 -20.56 2.69 -6.76
C GLY A 222 -19.29 2.07 -7.37
N ALA A 223 -18.42 1.52 -6.52
CA ALA A 223 -17.21 0.81 -6.96
C ALA A 223 -17.50 -0.26 -8.04
N PRO A 224 -16.60 -0.50 -9.00
CA PRO A 224 -15.23 0.02 -9.07
C PRO A 224 -15.05 1.32 -9.87
N VAL A 225 -16.07 1.81 -10.59
CA VAL A 225 -15.87 2.90 -11.58
C VAL A 225 -16.29 4.28 -11.08
N TYR A 226 -17.00 4.39 -9.95
CA TYR A 226 -17.41 5.66 -9.32
C TYR A 226 -17.75 6.75 -10.34
N ASN A 227 -18.85 6.54 -11.05
CA ASN A 227 -19.27 7.39 -12.15
C ASN A 227 -20.65 7.99 -11.88
N CYS A 228 -20.86 9.21 -12.35
CA CYS A 228 -22.17 9.84 -12.40
C CYS A 228 -22.64 9.84 -13.85
N ILE A 229 -23.71 9.11 -14.13
CA ILE A 229 -24.33 9.08 -15.46
C ILE A 229 -25.75 9.64 -15.37
N ILE A 230 -26.26 10.21 -16.45
CA ILE A 230 -27.68 10.55 -16.56
C ILE A 230 -28.39 9.36 -17.20
N THR A 231 -29.26 8.69 -16.44
CA THR A 231 -30.01 7.51 -16.91
C THR A 231 -31.35 7.41 -16.18
N SER A 232 -32.21 6.45 -16.52
CA SER A 232 -33.50 6.29 -15.86
C SER A 232 -33.37 5.63 -14.48
N GLU A 233 -34.37 5.80 -13.59
CA GLU A 233 -34.39 5.14 -12.28
C GLU A 233 -34.19 3.63 -12.40
N SER A 234 -34.93 2.98 -13.30
CA SER A 234 -34.86 1.53 -13.54
C SER A 234 -33.47 1.07 -13.97
N VAL A 235 -32.80 1.80 -14.86
CA VAL A 235 -31.44 1.49 -15.31
C VAL A 235 -30.44 1.78 -14.21
N CYS A 236 -30.66 2.82 -13.41
CA CYS A 236 -29.82 3.15 -12.28
C CYS A 236 -29.83 2.04 -11.22
N THR A 237 -31.01 1.57 -10.83
CA THR A 237 -31.15 0.47 -9.88
C THR A 237 -30.59 -0.84 -10.42
N ALA A 238 -30.76 -1.10 -11.73
CA ALA A 238 -30.22 -2.31 -12.36
C ALA A 238 -28.68 -2.34 -12.41
N GLN A 239 -28.05 -1.17 -12.43
CA GLN A 239 -26.59 -1.02 -12.37
C GLN A 239 -26.05 -0.88 -10.93
N GLY A 240 -26.90 -1.06 -9.91
CA GLY A 240 -26.52 -0.95 -8.50
C GLY A 240 -26.22 0.48 -8.04
N GLY A 241 -26.68 1.50 -8.79
CA GLY A 241 -26.51 2.90 -8.45
C GLY A 241 -27.65 3.49 -7.63
N THR A 242 -27.40 4.64 -7.01
CA THR A 242 -28.43 5.43 -6.30
C THR A 242 -28.97 6.53 -7.22
N TYR A 243 -30.27 6.55 -7.44
CA TYR A 243 -30.94 7.50 -8.32
C TYR A 243 -31.22 8.83 -7.59
N GLY A 244 -30.87 9.95 -8.21
CA GLY A 244 -30.99 11.28 -7.61
C GLY A 244 -32.32 12.00 -7.84
N GLY A 245 -33.31 11.32 -8.41
CA GLY A 245 -34.59 11.89 -8.82
C GLY A 245 -34.54 12.52 -10.22
N ASP A 246 -35.70 12.61 -10.87
CA ASP A 246 -35.85 13.14 -12.22
C ASP A 246 -35.38 14.60 -12.31
N GLY A 247 -34.67 14.95 -13.39
CA GLY A 247 -34.12 16.30 -13.60
C GLY A 247 -32.87 16.64 -12.77
N SER A 248 -32.39 15.72 -11.92
CA SER A 248 -31.11 15.89 -11.23
C SER A 248 -29.92 15.76 -12.20
N THR A 249 -28.90 16.59 -12.03
CA THR A 249 -27.70 16.59 -12.89
C THR A 249 -26.46 16.16 -12.11
N CYS A 250 -25.46 15.66 -12.84
CA CYS A 250 -24.14 15.36 -12.26
C CYS A 250 -23.33 16.61 -11.90
N ALA A 251 -23.75 17.80 -12.35
CA ALA A 251 -23.03 19.06 -12.15
C ALA A 251 -23.46 19.83 -10.89
N SER A 252 -24.72 19.69 -10.44
CA SER A 252 -25.29 20.51 -9.36
C SER A 252 -25.21 19.89 -7.96
N SER A 253 -24.89 18.61 -7.85
CA SER A 253 -24.50 18.00 -6.58
C SER A 253 -23.69 16.74 -6.88
N PRO A 254 -22.40 16.70 -6.46
CA PRO A 254 -21.53 15.58 -6.76
C PRO A 254 -22.10 14.34 -6.06
N CYS A 255 -22.06 13.20 -6.75
CA CYS A 255 -22.23 11.91 -6.09
C CYS A 255 -21.32 11.92 -4.86
N VAL A 256 -21.90 11.75 -3.66
CA VAL A 256 -21.10 11.57 -2.45
C VAL A 256 -20.44 10.23 -2.62
N VAL A 257 -19.25 10.25 -3.22
CA VAL A 257 -18.43 9.07 -3.33
C VAL A 257 -18.04 8.76 -1.89
N PRO A 258 -18.42 7.58 -1.35
CA PRO A 258 -17.93 7.17 -0.06
C PRO A 258 -16.42 7.23 -0.14
N SER A 259 -15.88 8.19 0.58
CA SER A 259 -14.47 8.49 0.63
C SER A 259 -14.04 8.37 2.07
N GLY A 260 -12.81 7.95 2.21
CA GLY A 260 -12.25 7.52 3.46
C GLY A 260 -10.75 7.65 3.38
N ALA A 261 -10.11 7.55 4.52
CA ALA A 261 -8.68 7.60 4.60
C ALA A 261 -8.07 6.47 3.77
N CYS A 262 -7.16 6.88 2.91
CA CYS A 262 -6.26 6.02 2.17
C CYS A 262 -4.87 6.18 2.77
N CYS A 263 -4.38 5.12 3.41
CA CYS A 263 -3.09 5.09 4.06
C CYS A 263 -2.02 4.58 3.11
N PHE A 264 -0.96 5.35 2.92
CA PHE A 264 0.17 4.98 2.07
C PHE A 264 1.33 4.42 2.87
N ALA A 265 2.21 3.69 2.17
CA ALA A 265 3.38 3.04 2.74
C ALA A 265 4.49 4.01 3.21
N ASP A 266 4.37 5.31 2.95
CA ASP A 266 5.25 6.35 3.49
C ASP A 266 4.68 7.02 4.75
N GLY A 267 3.49 6.61 5.20
CA GLY A 267 2.76 7.22 6.32
C GLY A 267 1.88 8.40 5.92
N SER A 268 1.90 8.83 4.65
CA SER A 268 0.96 9.84 4.18
C SER A 268 -0.47 9.28 4.16
N CYS A 269 -1.44 10.17 4.34
CA CYS A 269 -2.85 9.85 4.25
C CYS A 269 -3.58 10.86 3.38
N GLN A 270 -4.43 10.37 2.51
CA GLN A 270 -5.35 11.19 1.73
C GLN A 270 -6.77 10.65 1.84
N VAL A 271 -7.77 11.53 1.81
CA VAL A 271 -9.17 11.10 1.71
C VAL A 271 -9.46 10.81 0.24
N LEU A 272 -9.49 9.53 -0.11
CA LEU A 272 -9.69 9.05 -1.48
C LEU A 272 -10.89 8.11 -1.54
N THR A 273 -11.27 7.66 -2.73
CA THR A 273 -12.24 6.58 -2.90
C THR A 273 -11.51 5.22 -2.79
N PRO A 274 -12.20 4.11 -2.49
CA PRO A 274 -11.58 2.78 -2.44
C PRO A 274 -10.80 2.42 -3.71
N PHE A 275 -11.32 2.77 -4.88
CA PHE A 275 -10.70 2.48 -6.17
C PHE A 275 -9.43 3.30 -6.40
N VAL A 276 -9.49 4.61 -6.14
CA VAL A 276 -8.32 5.50 -6.29
C VAL A 276 -7.26 5.13 -5.25
N CYS A 277 -7.67 4.76 -4.05
CA CYS A 277 -6.75 4.28 -3.02
C CYS A 277 -6.00 3.02 -3.47
N GLY A 278 -6.72 2.02 -4.01
CA GLY A 278 -6.11 0.79 -4.53
C GLY A 278 -5.20 1.03 -5.73
N THR A 279 -5.57 1.90 -6.67
CA THR A 279 -4.74 2.20 -7.85
C THR A 279 -3.48 3.00 -7.52
N GLN A 280 -3.49 3.79 -6.45
CA GLN A 280 -2.31 4.49 -5.94
C GLN A 280 -1.49 3.65 -4.94
N GLY A 281 -1.83 2.38 -4.73
CA GLY A 281 -1.08 1.47 -3.85
C GLY A 281 -1.27 1.75 -2.35
N GLY A 282 -2.31 2.49 -1.97
CA GLY A 282 -2.69 2.73 -0.58
C GLY A 282 -3.69 1.71 -0.05
N THR A 283 -3.83 1.64 1.28
CA THR A 283 -4.81 0.80 1.98
C THR A 283 -5.99 1.65 2.44
N TYR A 284 -7.21 1.27 2.05
CA TYR A 284 -8.43 2.03 2.36
C TYR A 284 -8.99 1.65 3.74
N SER A 285 -9.21 2.63 4.61
CA SER A 285 -9.64 2.40 6.01
C SER A 285 -11.16 2.33 6.20
N GLY A 286 -11.95 2.49 5.14
CA GLY A 286 -13.41 2.47 5.19
C GLY A 286 -14.06 3.83 5.00
N ASP A 287 -15.33 3.82 4.62
CA ASP A 287 -16.08 5.02 4.26
C ASP A 287 -16.29 5.95 5.46
N GLY A 288 -16.10 7.26 5.26
CA GLY A 288 -16.30 8.28 6.28
C GLY A 288 -15.20 8.37 7.35
N ILE A 289 -14.23 7.45 7.34
CA ILE A 289 -13.05 7.52 8.22
C ILE A 289 -12.13 8.63 7.71
N THR A 290 -11.89 9.67 8.50
CA THR A 290 -10.94 10.74 8.14
C THR A 290 -9.50 10.28 8.34
N CYS A 291 -8.55 10.94 7.67
CA CYS A 291 -7.13 10.66 7.89
C CYS A 291 -6.68 10.81 9.35
N ALA A 292 -7.31 11.71 10.11
CA ALA A 292 -7.04 11.87 11.53
C ALA A 292 -7.58 10.70 12.37
N ALA A 293 -8.67 10.05 11.94
CA ALA A 293 -9.28 8.91 12.64
C ALA A 293 -8.71 7.55 12.20
N ALA A 294 -8.14 7.48 10.99
CA ALA A 294 -7.66 6.24 10.38
C ALA A 294 -6.41 5.65 11.05
N ASN A 295 -5.70 6.45 11.86
CA ASN A 295 -4.43 6.07 12.47
C ASN A 295 -3.50 5.38 11.46
N CYS A 296 -3.35 6.00 10.28
CA CYS A 296 -2.54 5.42 9.21
C CYS A 296 -1.15 5.04 9.72
N PRO A 297 -0.59 3.89 9.30
CA PRO A 297 0.70 3.42 9.81
C PRO A 297 1.79 4.48 9.61
N GLN A 298 2.08 5.22 10.69
CA GLN A 298 3.15 6.20 10.67
C GLN A 298 4.47 5.47 10.86
N PRO A 299 5.53 5.85 10.12
CA PRO A 299 6.87 5.47 10.47
C PRO A 299 7.16 5.83 11.93
N GLY A 300 7.97 5.00 12.57
CA GLY A 300 8.34 5.16 13.97
C GLY A 300 9.69 4.51 14.22
N ALA A 301 10.20 4.64 15.45
CA ALA A 301 11.47 4.05 15.82
C ALA A 301 11.41 2.54 15.69
N CYS A 302 12.30 2.00 14.87
CA CYS A 302 12.55 0.58 14.74
C CYS A 302 13.88 0.23 15.40
N CYS A 303 13.81 -0.48 16.51
CA CYS A 303 14.99 -0.90 17.26
C CYS A 303 15.41 -2.28 16.78
N LEU A 304 16.45 -2.33 15.95
CA LEU A 304 16.98 -3.57 15.41
C LEU A 304 17.77 -4.34 16.48
N PRO A 305 17.96 -5.68 16.34
CA PRO A 305 18.71 -6.51 17.31
C PRO A 305 20.18 -6.11 17.49
N ASN A 306 20.73 -5.35 16.56
CA ASN A 306 22.06 -4.75 16.64
C ASN A 306 22.04 -3.33 17.22
N PHE A 307 20.93 -2.93 17.84
CA PHE A 307 20.68 -1.64 18.51
C PHE A 307 20.79 -0.42 17.60
N VAL A 308 20.84 -0.65 16.28
CA VAL A 308 20.60 0.41 15.30
C VAL A 308 19.13 0.79 15.38
N CYS A 309 18.88 2.08 15.56
CA CYS A 309 17.54 2.61 15.40
C CYS A 309 17.41 3.36 14.09
N ASN A 310 16.40 2.98 13.31
CA ASN A 310 15.98 3.71 12.12
C ASN A 310 14.50 4.06 12.23
N ILE A 311 14.08 5.18 11.64
CA ILE A 311 12.67 5.47 11.46
C ILE A 311 12.17 4.63 10.27
N GLN A 312 11.33 3.64 10.55
CA GLN A 312 10.85 2.67 9.57
C GLN A 312 9.35 2.43 9.77
N GLN A 313 8.70 1.87 8.74
CA GLN A 313 7.36 1.29 8.86
C GLN A 313 7.38 0.10 9.82
N GLN A 314 6.27 -0.18 10.51
CA GLN A 314 6.15 -1.33 11.42
C GLN A 314 6.46 -2.65 10.70
N ALA A 315 5.93 -2.86 9.50
CA ALA A 315 6.16 -4.07 8.72
C ALA A 315 7.64 -4.22 8.30
N ALA A 316 8.27 -3.14 7.85
CA ALA A 316 9.69 -3.13 7.52
C ALA A 316 10.57 -3.37 8.74
N CYS A 317 10.16 -2.84 9.90
CA CYS A 317 10.84 -3.05 11.16
C CYS A 317 10.84 -4.53 11.56
N VAL A 318 9.67 -5.17 11.54
CA VAL A 318 9.54 -6.60 11.83
C VAL A 318 10.30 -7.45 10.81
N ALA A 319 10.25 -7.10 9.53
CA ALA A 319 10.99 -7.80 8.48
C ALA A 319 12.52 -7.70 8.66
N ALA A 320 13.01 -6.59 9.21
CA ALA A 320 14.41 -6.41 9.59
C ALA A 320 14.77 -7.06 10.94
N GLY A 321 13.83 -7.79 11.56
CA GLY A 321 14.01 -8.44 12.87
C GLY A 321 13.98 -7.48 14.05
N GLY A 322 13.56 -6.23 13.85
CA GLY A 322 13.52 -5.19 14.89
C GLY A 322 12.21 -5.12 15.67
N THR A 323 12.27 -4.41 16.79
CA THR A 323 11.12 -4.08 17.64
C THR A 323 10.64 -2.66 17.34
N PHE A 324 9.42 -2.53 16.82
CA PHE A 324 8.79 -1.25 16.52
C PHE A 324 8.25 -0.60 17.79
N GLN A 325 8.70 0.63 18.10
CA GLN A 325 8.34 1.34 19.34
C GLN A 325 6.99 2.07 19.27
N GLY A 326 6.33 2.04 18.11
CA GLY A 326 5.05 2.69 17.87
C GLY A 326 5.16 3.84 16.87
N PRO A 327 4.02 4.26 16.29
CA PRO A 327 3.97 5.32 15.29
C PRO A 327 4.52 6.65 15.83
N SER A 328 5.25 7.40 14.99
CA SER A 328 5.80 8.73 15.30
C SER A 328 6.77 8.77 16.49
N THR A 329 7.26 7.63 16.96
CA THR A 329 8.31 7.56 17.98
C THR A 329 9.68 7.87 17.37
N ALA A 330 10.50 8.64 18.08
CA ALA A 330 11.87 8.95 17.69
C ALA A 330 12.85 7.89 18.21
N CYS A 331 14.00 7.75 17.56
CA CYS A 331 14.99 6.72 17.90
C CYS A 331 15.61 6.80 19.31
N GLY A 332 15.28 7.82 20.11
CA GLY A 332 15.61 7.90 21.53
C GLY A 332 14.76 7.01 22.44
N SER A 333 13.68 6.40 21.95
CA SER A 333 12.81 5.51 22.73
C SER A 333 13.17 4.02 22.64
N CYS A 334 14.30 3.67 22.01
CA CYS A 334 14.76 2.29 22.01
C CYS A 334 15.16 1.83 23.42
N PRO A 335 14.92 0.55 23.75
CA PRO A 335 15.44 -0.03 24.99
C PRO A 335 16.94 0.28 25.09
N GLN A 336 17.33 0.95 26.16
CA GLN A 336 18.73 1.26 26.40
C GLN A 336 19.51 -0.04 26.52
N ILE A 337 20.71 -0.08 25.93
CA ILE A 337 21.61 -1.21 26.11
C ILE A 337 21.90 -1.32 27.61
N PRO A 338 21.65 -2.48 28.25
CA PRO A 338 21.95 -2.60 29.67
C PRO A 338 23.45 -2.36 29.91
N ALA A 339 23.79 -1.58 30.93
CA ALA A 339 25.18 -1.45 31.37
C ALA A 339 25.78 -2.84 31.63
N GLY A 340 27.05 -3.06 31.29
CA GLY A 340 27.65 -4.41 31.29
C GLY A 340 27.63 -5.11 29.93
N SER A 341 26.95 -4.57 28.91
CA SER A 341 26.83 -5.21 27.60
C SER A 341 28.07 -5.01 26.73
N VAL A 342 28.29 -5.96 25.82
CA VAL A 342 29.45 -5.99 24.92
C VAL A 342 29.02 -6.14 23.47
N ALA A 343 29.89 -5.75 22.53
CA ALA A 343 29.67 -5.95 21.11
C ALA A 343 30.74 -6.80 20.43
N ILE A 344 30.32 -7.51 19.39
CA ILE A 344 31.13 -8.25 18.44
C ILE A 344 31.20 -7.44 17.15
N LEU A 345 32.41 -7.06 16.74
CA LEU A 345 32.70 -6.32 15.52
C LEU A 345 33.56 -7.19 14.61
N ALA A 346 32.95 -7.82 13.60
CA ALA A 346 33.66 -8.83 12.82
C ALA A 346 33.46 -8.69 11.31
N ALA A 347 34.56 -8.68 10.54
CA ALA A 347 34.52 -8.84 9.08
C ALA A 347 34.70 -10.33 8.73
N THR A 348 33.62 -11.11 8.80
CA THR A 348 33.60 -12.54 8.47
C THR A 348 32.18 -12.97 8.04
N ALA A 349 31.96 -14.27 7.83
CA ALA A 349 30.65 -14.85 7.57
C ALA A 349 29.71 -14.77 8.79
N ALA A 350 28.41 -14.61 8.56
CA ALA A 350 27.42 -14.50 9.64
C ALA A 350 27.40 -15.73 10.58
N ALA A 351 27.64 -16.93 10.06
CA ALA A 351 27.68 -18.15 10.87
C ALA A 351 28.78 -18.13 11.94
N ASP A 352 29.96 -17.59 11.61
CA ASP A 352 31.08 -17.42 12.54
C ASP A 352 30.71 -16.44 13.67
N VAL A 353 30.06 -15.33 13.32
CA VAL A 353 29.62 -14.31 14.29
C VAL A 353 28.54 -14.85 15.23
N ASN A 354 27.56 -15.57 14.68
CA ASN A 354 26.47 -16.15 15.46
C ASN A 354 26.97 -17.22 16.44
N ASP A 355 27.97 -18.01 16.05
CA ASP A 355 28.60 -18.97 16.96
C ASP A 355 29.29 -18.27 18.13
N VAL A 356 30.14 -17.28 17.87
CA VAL A 356 30.82 -16.52 18.93
C VAL A 356 29.82 -15.84 19.87
N GLN A 357 28.76 -15.24 19.31
CA GLN A 357 27.68 -14.65 20.09
C GLN A 357 27.03 -15.70 21.00
N ALA A 358 26.65 -16.86 20.47
CA ALA A 358 26.04 -17.92 21.25
C ALA A 358 26.95 -18.43 22.37
N LYS A 359 28.27 -18.55 22.11
CA LYS A 359 29.25 -18.96 23.13
C LYS A 359 29.40 -17.92 24.23
N LEU A 360 29.45 -16.63 23.89
CA LEU A 360 29.54 -15.54 24.89
C LEU A 360 28.25 -15.42 25.71
N VAL A 361 27.08 -15.48 25.08
CA VAL A 361 25.78 -15.53 25.78
C VAL A 361 25.72 -16.74 26.71
N GLY A 362 26.18 -17.91 26.24
CA GLY A 362 26.22 -19.14 27.02
C GLY A 362 27.11 -19.09 28.27
N THR A 363 27.98 -18.09 28.41
CA THR A 363 28.74 -17.89 29.65
C THR A 363 27.90 -17.31 30.79
N GLY A 364 26.78 -16.65 30.47
CA GLY A 364 25.92 -15.96 31.45
C GLY A 364 26.55 -14.69 32.06
N LEU A 365 27.64 -14.18 31.49
CA LEU A 365 28.42 -13.07 32.07
C LEU A 365 28.03 -11.67 31.55
N PHE A 366 27.23 -11.60 30.49
CA PHE A 366 26.86 -10.33 29.85
C PHE A 366 25.34 -10.19 29.82
N PRO A 367 24.79 -9.02 30.19
CA PRO A 367 23.38 -8.72 30.00
C PRO A 367 22.94 -8.79 28.53
N ALA A 368 23.81 -8.34 27.63
CA ALA A 368 23.63 -8.50 26.19
C ALA A 368 24.99 -8.65 25.47
N VAL A 369 24.99 -9.46 24.40
CA VAL A 369 26.10 -9.59 23.45
C VAL A 369 25.59 -9.20 22.07
N VAL A 370 26.03 -8.06 21.59
CA VAL A 370 25.57 -7.44 20.35
C VAL A 370 26.48 -7.82 19.21
N THR A 371 25.96 -7.99 17.99
CA THR A 371 26.78 -8.33 16.82
C THR A 371 26.68 -7.29 15.72
N ARG A 372 27.80 -7.01 15.06
CA ARG A 372 27.88 -6.20 13.85
C ARG A 372 28.87 -6.83 12.87
N ILE A 373 28.33 -7.25 11.73
CA ILE A 373 29.12 -7.79 10.62
C ILE A 373 29.63 -6.61 9.77
N LEU A 374 30.94 -6.55 9.59
CA LEU A 374 31.67 -5.41 9.01
C LEU A 374 32.39 -5.74 7.70
N THR A 375 31.99 -6.83 7.06
CA THR A 375 32.51 -7.22 5.74
C THR A 375 32.13 -6.17 4.69
N SER A 376 33.11 -5.73 3.89
CA SER A 376 32.92 -4.72 2.84
C SER A 376 31.75 -5.09 1.90
N PRO A 377 30.82 -4.15 1.59
CA PRO A 377 30.92 -2.70 1.82
C PRO A 377 30.19 -2.18 3.08
N ALA A 378 30.21 -2.91 4.21
CA ALA A 378 29.59 -2.45 5.44
C ALA A 378 30.24 -1.15 6.00
N PRO A 379 29.45 -0.18 6.50
CA PRO A 379 29.97 1.07 7.05
C PRO A 379 30.67 0.84 8.41
N THR A 380 31.77 1.57 8.61
CA THR A 380 32.49 1.63 9.89
C THR A 380 31.56 2.16 11.00
N PRO A 381 31.56 1.57 12.21
CA PRO A 381 30.85 2.13 13.35
C PRO A 381 31.29 3.56 13.69
N THR A 382 30.40 4.34 14.27
CA THR A 382 30.71 5.65 14.86
C THR A 382 31.14 5.47 16.32
N LEU A 383 31.89 6.44 16.86
CA LEU A 383 32.28 6.44 18.28
C LEU A 383 31.06 6.35 19.20
N ALA A 384 30.00 7.08 18.91
CA ALA A 384 28.77 7.10 19.71
C ALA A 384 28.05 5.74 19.73
N GLU A 385 28.17 4.94 18.66
CA GLU A 385 27.65 3.56 18.65
C GLU A 385 28.50 2.65 19.55
N LEU A 386 29.84 2.82 19.56
CA LEU A 386 30.73 2.02 20.40
C LEU A 386 30.60 2.36 21.89
N GLN A 387 30.37 3.63 22.22
CA GLN A 387 30.20 4.13 23.60
C GLN A 387 28.96 3.59 24.33
N GLN A 388 28.11 2.81 23.65
CA GLN A 388 26.99 2.10 24.28
C GLN A 388 27.40 0.76 24.92
N PHE A 389 28.64 0.33 24.71
CA PHE A 389 29.18 -0.93 25.21
C PHE A 389 30.35 -0.67 26.16
N ASP A 390 30.55 -1.59 27.11
CA ASP A 390 31.70 -1.55 28.00
C ASP A 390 32.97 -2.04 27.29
N ALA A 391 32.81 -3.03 26.40
CA ALA A 391 33.88 -3.52 25.56
C ALA A 391 33.40 -4.10 24.22
N VAL A 392 34.32 -4.14 23.26
CA VAL A 392 34.09 -4.76 21.94
C VAL A 392 35.14 -5.82 21.60
N LEU A 393 34.70 -6.95 21.04
CA LEU A 393 35.53 -8.01 20.48
C LEU A 393 35.65 -7.80 18.96
N VAL A 394 36.86 -7.59 18.47
CA VAL A 394 37.14 -7.25 17.07
C VAL A 394 37.96 -8.34 16.40
N TRP A 395 37.48 -8.87 15.28
CA TRP A 395 38.27 -9.77 14.44
C TRP A 395 37.88 -9.71 12.95
N SER A 396 38.66 -10.37 12.12
CA SER A 396 38.42 -10.39 10.67
C SER A 396 38.85 -11.73 10.09
N ASN A 397 38.18 -12.20 9.05
CA ASN A 397 38.67 -13.19 8.09
C ASN A 397 38.29 -12.80 6.64
N LEU A 398 37.65 -11.63 6.50
CA LEU A 398 37.34 -10.90 5.27
C LEU A 398 37.72 -9.42 5.52
N SER A 399 37.65 -8.60 4.47
CA SER A 399 38.08 -7.21 4.55
C SER A 399 36.98 -6.28 5.07
N PHE A 400 37.37 -5.34 5.93
CA PHE A 400 36.61 -4.13 6.21
C PHE A 400 36.51 -3.26 4.96
N THR A 401 35.57 -2.31 4.95
CA THR A 401 35.52 -1.26 3.91
C THR A 401 36.77 -0.36 3.96
N SER A 402 37.25 -0.05 5.16
CA SER A 402 38.51 0.65 5.39
C SER A 402 39.12 0.22 6.73
N GLY A 403 40.32 -0.38 6.68
CA GLY A 403 41.07 -0.75 7.89
C GLY A 403 41.52 0.47 8.69
N ASP A 404 41.85 1.58 8.01
CA ASP A 404 42.25 2.84 8.66
C ASP A 404 41.09 3.49 9.41
N ALA A 405 39.90 3.56 8.80
CA ALA A 405 38.72 4.12 9.45
C ALA A 405 38.32 3.31 10.69
N MET A 406 38.39 1.97 10.59
CA MET A 406 38.14 1.08 11.72
C MET A 406 39.16 1.30 12.84
N GLY A 407 40.45 1.37 12.51
CA GLY A 407 41.51 1.61 13.48
C GLY A 407 41.38 2.97 14.17
N ASN A 408 41.00 4.02 13.44
CA ASN A 408 40.78 5.34 14.00
C ASN A 408 39.61 5.37 15.00
N VAL A 409 38.45 4.82 14.65
CA VAL A 409 37.29 4.85 15.57
C VAL A 409 37.52 3.99 16.81
N LEU A 410 38.23 2.87 16.69
CA LEU A 410 38.59 2.07 17.85
C LEU A 410 39.60 2.80 18.74
N ALA A 411 40.55 3.54 18.15
CA ALA A 411 41.49 4.37 18.92
C ALA A 411 40.74 5.44 19.72
N ASP A 412 39.81 6.16 19.08
CA ASP A 412 38.96 7.16 19.73
C ASP A 412 38.12 6.54 20.87
N TYR A 413 37.64 5.31 20.67
CA TYR A 413 36.87 4.58 21.68
C TYR A 413 37.72 4.18 22.89
N VAL A 414 38.96 3.73 22.67
CA VAL A 414 39.91 3.41 23.74
C VAL A 414 40.28 4.68 24.52
N ASP A 415 40.52 5.79 23.83
CA ASP A 415 40.81 7.09 24.47
C ASP A 415 39.64 7.59 25.32
N ALA A 416 38.41 7.28 24.91
CA ALA A 416 37.20 7.57 25.67
C ALA A 416 36.95 6.60 26.84
N GLY A 417 37.87 5.66 27.10
CA GLY A 417 37.78 4.69 28.20
C GLY A 417 37.11 3.36 27.84
N GLY A 418 36.70 3.16 26.58
CA GLY A 418 36.06 1.92 26.13
C GLY A 418 37.02 0.74 26.00
N GLY A 419 36.54 -0.47 26.29
CA GLY A 419 37.33 -1.70 26.18
C GLY A 419 37.44 -2.23 24.75
N VAL A 420 38.63 -2.59 24.29
CA VAL A 420 38.79 -3.27 22.99
C VAL A 420 39.60 -4.55 23.17
N VAL A 421 39.01 -5.66 22.74
CA VAL A 421 39.66 -6.98 22.62
C VAL A 421 39.82 -7.29 21.14
N ASN A 422 41.05 -7.36 20.65
CA ASN A 422 41.29 -7.80 19.28
C ASN A 422 41.62 -9.28 19.22
N ALA A 423 41.23 -9.95 18.13
CA ALA A 423 41.57 -11.36 17.91
C ALA A 423 42.04 -11.63 16.47
N ILE A 424 42.44 -12.87 16.19
CA ILE A 424 42.85 -13.31 14.85
C ILE A 424 41.68 -13.09 13.87
N PHE A 425 41.86 -12.45 12.71
CA PHE A 425 43.11 -12.13 12.04
C PHE A 425 43.56 -10.67 12.17
N VAL A 426 42.84 -9.84 12.92
CA VAL A 426 43.04 -8.39 12.93
C VAL A 426 44.41 -7.97 13.49
N ILE A 427 44.94 -8.74 14.46
CA ILE A 427 46.22 -8.47 15.14
C ILE A 427 47.46 -8.92 14.36
N THR A 428 47.33 -9.56 13.20
CA THR A 428 48.45 -10.35 12.64
C THR A 428 48.46 -10.50 11.12
N THR A 429 47.34 -10.33 10.44
CA THR A 429 47.29 -10.51 8.98
C THR A 429 48.11 -9.48 8.20
N THR A 430 48.66 -9.91 7.05
CA THR A 430 49.27 -9.03 6.04
C THR A 430 48.29 -8.62 4.94
N THR A 431 47.06 -9.16 4.96
CA THR A 431 46.05 -8.83 3.94
C THR A 431 45.49 -7.43 4.20
N ALA A 432 45.63 -6.54 3.22
CA ALA A 432 45.11 -5.19 3.30
C ALA A 432 43.61 -5.17 3.69
N ASN A 433 43.24 -4.19 4.52
CA ASN A 433 41.89 -4.01 5.07
C ASN A 433 41.34 -5.17 5.91
N ARG A 434 42.13 -6.21 6.23
CA ARG A 434 41.79 -7.18 7.27
C ARG A 434 42.39 -6.81 8.63
N PHE A 435 43.32 -5.87 8.66
CA PHE A 435 43.96 -5.38 9.86
C PHE A 435 43.50 -3.94 10.18
N LEU A 436 43.81 -3.45 11.39
CA LEU A 436 43.48 -2.08 11.83
C LEU A 436 44.62 -1.13 11.47
N GLY A 437 44.32 -0.11 10.67
CA GLY A 437 45.31 0.89 10.27
C GLY A 437 45.14 2.21 11.02
N GLY A 438 45.54 3.31 10.38
CA GLY A 438 45.43 4.66 10.97
C GLY A 438 46.15 4.80 12.31
N ARG A 439 45.50 5.44 13.29
CA ARG A 439 46.03 5.66 14.65
C ARG A 439 46.36 4.35 15.40
N TRP A 440 45.72 3.25 15.01
CA TRP A 440 45.90 1.98 15.71
C TRP A 440 47.34 1.46 15.62
N ASP A 441 47.96 1.60 14.45
CA ASP A 441 49.23 0.98 14.08
C ASP A 441 50.42 1.45 14.92
N SER A 442 50.38 2.70 15.40
CA SER A 442 51.50 3.29 16.13
C SER A 442 51.40 3.18 17.65
N THR A 443 50.18 3.04 18.20
CA THR A 443 49.93 3.33 19.63
C THR A 443 49.16 2.21 20.36
N TYR A 444 48.28 1.46 19.67
CA TYR A 444 47.30 0.58 20.34
C TYR A 444 47.54 -0.92 20.10
N GLN A 445 48.57 -1.26 19.32
CA GLN A 445 48.98 -2.64 19.06
C GLN A 445 49.73 -3.24 20.25
N ILE A 446 49.32 -4.43 20.68
CA ILE A 446 50.05 -5.21 21.69
C ILE A 446 50.85 -6.30 20.98
N VAL A 447 50.19 -7.10 20.15
CA VAL A 447 50.85 -8.01 19.23
C VAL A 447 51.19 -7.23 17.95
N PRO A 448 52.46 -7.19 17.51
CA PRO A 448 52.85 -6.50 16.28
C PRO A 448 52.03 -7.00 15.10
N GLN A 449 51.31 -6.07 14.48
CA GLN A 449 50.46 -6.39 13.33
C GLN A 449 51.32 -6.71 12.12
N GLN A 450 50.70 -7.32 11.09
CA GLN A 450 51.38 -7.74 9.86
C GLN A 450 52.48 -8.80 10.04
N GLY A 451 52.65 -9.38 11.24
CA GLY A 451 53.58 -10.50 11.48
C GLY A 451 53.22 -11.79 10.73
N GLY A 452 51.99 -11.89 10.22
CA GLY A 452 51.44 -13.07 9.55
C GLY A 452 50.81 -14.07 10.53
N THR A 453 49.82 -14.81 10.06
CA THR A 453 49.13 -15.87 10.83
C THR A 453 49.65 -17.23 10.41
N THR A 454 49.79 -18.16 11.36
CA THR A 454 50.13 -19.55 11.07
C THR A 454 49.00 -20.48 11.47
N THR A 455 48.83 -21.56 10.70
CA THR A 455 47.79 -22.58 10.88
C THR A 455 48.40 -23.99 10.98
N THR A 456 49.65 -24.12 11.43
CA THR A 456 50.35 -25.41 11.47
C THR A 456 50.09 -26.16 12.78
N GLY A 457 49.66 -27.42 12.64
CA GLY A 457 49.38 -28.32 13.76
C GLY A 457 48.24 -27.87 14.68
N VAL A 458 47.81 -28.80 15.54
CA VAL A 458 46.91 -28.50 16.66
C VAL A 458 47.75 -27.97 17.82
N GLN A 459 47.35 -26.83 18.38
CA GLN A 459 47.94 -26.30 19.61
C GLN A 459 46.92 -26.24 20.73
N THR A 460 47.39 -26.43 21.96
CA THR A 460 46.58 -26.30 23.17
C THR A 460 47.09 -25.17 24.05
N LEU A 461 46.36 -24.85 25.12
CA LEU A 461 46.82 -23.95 26.18
C LEU A 461 48.23 -24.38 26.64
N GLY A 462 49.19 -23.46 26.49
CA GLY A 462 50.58 -23.65 26.89
C GLY A 462 50.88 -22.92 28.19
N ASN A 463 52.06 -22.28 28.24
CA ASN A 463 52.51 -21.55 29.42
C ASN A 463 51.59 -20.37 29.76
N ILE A 464 51.21 -20.25 31.03
CA ILE A 464 50.51 -19.08 31.58
C ILE A 464 51.56 -18.23 32.30
N ALA A 465 52.02 -17.17 31.64
CA ALA A 465 53.06 -16.29 32.15
C ALA A 465 52.61 -15.54 33.43
N ILE A 466 51.31 -15.27 33.56
CA ILE A 466 50.72 -14.63 34.75
C ILE A 466 49.55 -15.51 35.26
N PRO A 467 49.81 -16.54 36.09
CA PRO A 467 48.80 -17.51 36.53
C PRO A 467 47.58 -16.91 37.26
N GLY A 468 47.77 -15.80 37.97
CA GLY A 468 46.71 -15.09 38.69
C GLY A 468 45.97 -14.02 37.86
N HIS A 469 46.26 -13.89 36.57
CA HIS A 469 45.65 -12.85 35.75
C HIS A 469 44.13 -13.07 35.61
N PRO A 470 43.27 -12.06 35.80
CA PRO A 470 41.81 -12.23 35.76
C PRO A 470 41.29 -12.88 34.48
N ILE A 471 41.91 -12.58 33.33
CA ILE A 471 41.60 -13.19 32.03
C ILE A 471 41.69 -14.73 32.06
N MET A 472 42.56 -15.31 32.89
CA MET A 472 42.77 -16.76 32.97
C MET A 472 41.84 -17.46 33.98
N THR A 473 40.98 -16.71 34.68
CA THR A 473 40.08 -17.27 35.70
C THR A 473 39.11 -18.29 35.11
N GLY A 474 39.28 -19.56 35.52
CA GLY A 474 38.47 -20.68 35.04
C GLY A 474 38.80 -21.14 33.62
N VAL A 475 39.94 -20.72 33.06
CA VAL A 475 40.46 -21.19 31.78
C VAL A 475 41.52 -22.25 32.04
N ASN A 476 41.11 -23.52 32.04
CA ASN A 476 41.98 -24.66 32.37
C ASN A 476 42.45 -25.40 31.12
N THR A 477 41.64 -25.36 30.06
CA THR A 477 41.88 -26.06 28.81
C THR A 477 41.54 -25.15 27.63
N LEU A 478 42.36 -25.20 26.58
CA LEU A 478 42.02 -24.61 25.30
C LEU A 478 42.63 -25.48 24.22
N GLN A 479 41.86 -25.81 23.19
CA GLN A 479 42.38 -26.46 21.99
C GLN A 479 41.97 -25.64 20.78
N GLY A 480 42.95 -25.14 20.02
CA GLY A 480 42.72 -24.17 18.94
C GLY A 480 42.17 -24.76 17.64
N GLY A 481 41.91 -26.07 17.58
CA GLY A 481 41.16 -26.74 16.52
C GLY A 481 41.36 -28.25 16.44
N ASN A 482 40.64 -28.91 15.53
CA ASN A 482 40.69 -30.36 15.36
C ASN A 482 41.89 -30.84 14.53
N THR A 483 42.37 -30.01 13.60
CA THR A 483 43.46 -30.33 12.68
C THR A 483 44.53 -29.25 12.65
N THR A 484 44.12 -28.00 12.79
CA THR A 484 44.99 -26.82 12.74
C THR A 484 44.57 -25.79 13.79
N THR A 485 45.47 -24.90 14.15
CA THR A 485 45.20 -23.77 15.05
C THR A 485 45.68 -22.47 14.43
N SER A 486 44.75 -21.56 14.16
CA SER A 486 45.04 -20.20 13.70
C SER A 486 45.53 -19.34 14.86
N ARG A 487 46.77 -18.85 14.76
CA ARG A 487 47.45 -18.06 15.79
C ARG A 487 48.51 -17.12 15.18
N PRO A 488 49.02 -16.11 15.91
CA PRO A 488 50.09 -15.25 15.42
C PRO A 488 51.32 -16.08 15.08
N THR A 489 52.18 -15.63 14.18
CA THR A 489 53.52 -16.23 13.95
C THR A 489 54.54 -15.82 15.01
N THR A 490 54.33 -14.65 15.62
CA THR A 490 55.27 -13.99 16.52
C THR A 490 55.09 -14.41 17.99
N THR A 491 56.18 -14.36 18.73
CA THR A 491 56.22 -14.39 20.21
C THR A 491 56.52 -13.01 20.80
N ALA A 492 56.89 -12.04 19.95
CA ALA A 492 57.24 -10.69 20.36
C ALA A 492 55.98 -9.84 20.56
N LEU A 493 56.05 -8.93 21.53
CA LEU A 493 55.05 -7.91 21.82
C LEU A 493 55.66 -6.52 21.55
N THR A 494 54.80 -5.52 21.40
CA THR A 494 55.24 -4.11 21.43
C THR A 494 55.84 -3.77 22.82
N PRO A 495 56.61 -2.67 22.97
CA PRO A 495 57.27 -2.35 24.23
C PRO A 495 56.35 -2.17 25.44
N HIS A 496 55.06 -1.89 25.21
CA HIS A 496 54.04 -1.75 26.24
C HIS A 496 53.16 -3.01 26.39
N GLY A 497 53.45 -4.06 25.62
CA GLY A 497 52.74 -5.32 25.68
C GLY A 497 53.24 -6.22 26.81
N VAL A 498 52.31 -6.84 27.53
CA VAL A 498 52.57 -7.79 28.60
C VAL A 498 51.96 -9.13 28.21
N LEU A 499 52.80 -10.17 28.21
CA LEU A 499 52.39 -11.53 27.92
C LEU A 499 51.64 -12.13 29.12
N VAL A 500 50.45 -12.68 28.88
CA VAL A 500 49.64 -13.35 29.92
C VAL A 500 49.65 -14.86 29.72
N ALA A 501 49.46 -15.34 28.49
CA ALA A 501 49.44 -16.77 28.18
C ALA A 501 49.91 -17.05 26.74
N GLN A 502 50.40 -18.27 26.53
CA GLN A 502 50.92 -18.77 25.26
C GLN A 502 50.23 -20.06 24.83
N TRP A 503 50.30 -20.33 23.53
CA TRP A 503 50.07 -21.67 22.98
C TRP A 503 51.23 -22.61 23.32
N THR A 504 51.02 -23.92 23.18
CA THR A 504 52.05 -24.96 23.42
C THR A 504 53.33 -24.81 22.60
N ASP A 505 53.29 -24.09 21.48
CA ASP A 505 54.46 -23.77 20.66
C ASP A 505 55.08 -22.39 20.95
N GLY A 506 54.71 -21.79 22.09
CA GLY A 506 55.27 -20.53 22.59
C GLY A 506 54.68 -19.27 21.97
N LYS A 507 53.81 -19.39 20.97
CA LYS A 507 53.19 -18.23 20.31
C LYS A 507 52.16 -17.56 21.23
N THR A 508 52.03 -16.24 21.12
CA THR A 508 51.15 -15.45 22.00
C THR A 508 49.70 -15.92 21.88
N LEU A 509 49.07 -16.22 23.01
CA LEU A 509 47.64 -16.54 23.12
C LEU A 509 46.87 -15.38 23.77
N VAL A 510 47.40 -14.79 24.85
CA VAL A 510 46.82 -13.62 25.51
C VAL A 510 47.93 -12.61 25.79
N ALA A 511 47.71 -11.36 25.38
CA ALA A 511 48.53 -10.24 25.77
C ALA A 511 47.68 -9.02 26.13
N VAL A 512 48.16 -8.23 27.08
CA VAL A 512 47.53 -6.98 27.55
C VAL A 512 48.50 -5.81 27.39
N SER A 513 48.04 -4.58 27.57
CA SER A 513 48.91 -3.41 27.61
C SER A 513 49.15 -2.92 29.05
N ASN A 514 50.38 -2.55 29.37
CA ASN A 514 50.71 -1.89 30.65
C ASN A 514 50.49 -0.37 30.64
N THR A 515 50.29 0.23 29.47
CA THR A 515 49.98 1.68 29.31
C THR A 515 48.53 1.95 28.96
N LEU A 516 47.82 0.95 28.43
CA LEU A 516 46.41 1.02 28.01
C LEU A 516 45.60 -0.08 28.70
N PRO A 517 45.09 0.14 29.92
CA PRO A 517 44.49 -0.91 30.75
C PRO A 517 43.24 -1.56 30.13
N ASN A 518 42.57 -0.88 29.21
CA ASN A 518 41.37 -1.30 28.49
C ASN A 518 41.65 -2.05 27.17
N ARG A 519 42.88 -2.57 26.98
CA ARG A 519 43.31 -3.25 25.75
C ARG A 519 43.76 -4.69 26.00
N VAL A 520 43.24 -5.59 25.17
CA VAL A 520 43.62 -7.02 25.14
C VAL A 520 43.76 -7.48 23.69
N ASP A 521 44.79 -8.28 23.42
CA ASP A 521 44.93 -9.03 22.16
C ASP A 521 44.86 -10.53 22.46
N LEU A 522 43.98 -11.23 21.74
CA LEU A 522 43.78 -12.67 21.78
C LEU A 522 44.37 -13.31 20.52
N GLY A 523 45.43 -14.08 20.70
CA GLY A 523 46.08 -14.87 19.66
C GLY A 523 45.31 -16.13 19.23
N MET A 524 43.98 -16.11 19.28
CA MET A 524 43.11 -17.20 18.86
C MET A 524 42.10 -16.74 17.81
N TYR A 525 41.63 -17.67 16.97
CA TYR A 525 40.50 -17.43 16.09
C TYR A 525 39.18 -17.61 16.86
N PRO A 526 38.32 -16.58 16.97
CA PRO A 526 37.15 -16.62 17.85
C PRO A 526 36.08 -17.70 17.55
N PRO A 527 35.74 -18.00 16.28
CA PRO A 527 34.75 -19.04 15.98
C PRO A 527 35.20 -20.41 16.50
N SER A 528 34.26 -21.23 16.94
CA SER A 528 34.51 -22.60 17.37
C SER A 528 34.38 -23.60 16.21
N THR A 529 34.83 -24.83 16.42
CA THR A 529 34.65 -25.92 15.44
C THR A 529 33.18 -26.31 15.20
N THR A 530 32.23 -25.77 15.97
CA THR A 530 30.80 -25.91 15.68
C THR A 530 30.42 -25.18 14.38
N ALA A 531 31.00 -24.01 14.12
CA ALA A 531 30.71 -23.22 12.92
C ALA A 531 31.84 -23.21 11.90
N ASN A 532 33.10 -23.35 12.34
CA ASN A 532 34.26 -23.20 11.48
C ASN A 532 35.33 -24.27 11.79
N SER A 533 35.68 -25.10 10.80
CA SER A 533 36.59 -26.24 11.00
C SER A 533 37.99 -25.88 11.52
N THR A 534 38.43 -24.63 11.37
CA THR A 534 39.71 -24.11 11.89
C THR A 534 39.57 -23.32 13.19
N GLY A 535 38.39 -23.34 13.80
CA GLY A 535 38.08 -22.70 15.07
C GLY A 535 38.54 -23.53 16.27
N TRP A 536 38.37 -23.00 17.49
CA TRP A 536 38.70 -23.71 18.73
C TRP A 536 37.66 -24.79 19.09
N VAL A 537 38.06 -25.83 19.83
CA VAL A 537 37.18 -26.96 20.15
C VAL A 537 36.22 -26.60 21.28
N PRO A 538 34.88 -26.63 21.06
CA PRO A 538 33.87 -26.08 21.96
C PRO A 538 33.73 -26.78 23.32
N THR A 539 34.36 -27.95 23.51
CA THR A 539 34.44 -28.65 24.80
C THR A 539 35.57 -28.13 25.71
N THR A 540 36.31 -27.11 25.28
CA THR A 540 37.36 -26.43 26.04
C THR A 540 36.93 -25.02 26.44
N ASP A 541 37.78 -24.25 27.13
CA ASP A 541 37.40 -23.01 27.81
C ASP A 541 37.50 -21.74 26.93
N GLY A 542 37.43 -21.86 25.61
CA GLY A 542 37.58 -20.72 24.68
C GLY A 542 36.52 -19.62 24.87
N ALA A 543 35.26 -20.01 25.16
CA ALA A 543 34.19 -19.07 25.46
C ALA A 543 34.48 -18.27 26.74
N ARG A 544 34.98 -18.96 27.78
CA ARG A 544 35.35 -18.34 29.06
C ARG A 544 36.52 -17.38 28.88
N LEU A 545 37.52 -17.76 28.09
CA LEU A 545 38.67 -16.90 27.79
C LEU A 545 38.25 -15.59 27.09
N MET A 546 37.41 -15.68 26.05
CA MET A 546 36.91 -14.49 25.35
C MET A 546 36.06 -13.61 26.28
N ALA A 547 35.20 -14.22 27.11
CA ALA A 547 34.38 -13.48 28.05
C ALA A 547 35.22 -12.75 29.11
N ASN A 548 36.22 -13.43 29.70
CA ASN A 548 37.09 -12.79 30.67
C ASN A 548 37.92 -11.66 30.03
N ALA A 549 38.37 -11.82 28.79
CA ALA A 549 39.08 -10.75 28.08
C ALA A 549 38.20 -9.51 27.87
N LEU A 550 36.94 -9.70 27.49
CA LEU A 550 35.97 -8.61 27.32
C LEU A 550 35.66 -7.89 28.64
N LEU A 551 35.42 -8.65 29.71
CA LEU A 551 35.19 -8.06 31.02
C LEU A 551 36.44 -7.32 31.54
N TYR A 552 37.64 -7.84 31.30
CA TYR A 552 38.88 -7.19 31.69
C TYR A 552 39.07 -5.87 30.94
N ALA A 553 38.91 -5.89 29.62
CA ALA A 553 39.02 -4.69 28.78
C ALA A 553 37.98 -3.62 29.15
N GLY A 554 36.76 -4.03 29.50
CA GLY A 554 35.69 -3.12 29.93
C GLY A 554 35.77 -2.68 31.39
N GLY A 555 36.82 -3.05 32.13
CA GLY A 555 36.99 -2.69 33.55
C GLY A 555 36.10 -3.45 34.54
N ASN A 556 35.30 -4.40 34.08
CA ASN A 556 34.34 -5.18 34.87
C ASN A 556 34.95 -6.45 35.50
N LEU A 557 36.00 -7.00 34.89
CA LEU A 557 36.99 -7.77 35.62
C LEU A 557 38.11 -6.81 35.88
N THR A 558 38.05 -6.13 37.01
CA THR A 558 39.16 -5.29 37.41
C THR A 558 40.46 -6.12 37.28
N PRO A 559 41.48 -5.69 36.50
CA PRO A 559 42.86 -6.02 36.86
C PRO A 559 42.93 -5.67 38.33
N PRO A 560 43.26 -6.62 39.25
CA PRO A 560 42.85 -6.59 40.66
C PRO A 560 42.59 -5.16 41.08
N GLY A 561 41.30 -4.79 41.13
CA GLY A 561 40.85 -3.41 41.18
C GLY A 561 41.46 -2.80 42.40
N CYS A 562 42.53 -2.03 42.15
CA CYS A 562 43.61 -1.83 43.10
C CYS A 562 44.44 -3.08 43.39
N TYR A 563 45.65 -3.14 42.81
CA TYR A 563 46.65 -4.14 43.18
C TYR A 563 46.82 -4.21 44.70
N ALA A 564 46.68 -3.06 45.38
CA ALA A 564 46.77 -2.95 46.82
C ALA A 564 45.55 -3.51 47.59
N ASN A 565 44.40 -3.77 46.95
CA ASN A 565 43.22 -4.41 47.55
C ASN A 565 43.38 -5.95 47.55
N CYS A 566 44.35 -6.42 48.32
CA CYS A 566 44.73 -7.83 48.39
C CYS A 566 43.60 -8.71 48.90
N ASP A 567 42.82 -8.22 49.85
CA ASP A 567 41.79 -9.01 50.52
C ASP A 567 40.41 -8.90 49.86
N GLN A 568 40.31 -8.13 48.77
CA GLN A 568 39.10 -7.87 48.00
C GLN A 568 38.00 -7.19 48.82
N SER A 569 38.40 -6.33 49.76
CA SER A 569 37.50 -5.44 50.49
C SER A 569 36.61 -4.66 49.53
N THR A 570 35.33 -4.54 49.89
CA THR A 570 34.28 -3.82 49.13
C THR A 570 33.71 -2.62 49.90
N GLY A 571 34.25 -2.34 51.09
CA GLY A 571 33.84 -1.23 51.94
C GLY A 571 34.45 0.11 51.52
N THR A 572 34.03 1.19 52.18
CA THR A 572 34.68 2.52 52.08
C THR A 572 35.33 2.87 53.42
N PRO A 573 36.66 3.14 53.47
CA PRO A 573 37.62 3.11 52.36
C PRO A 573 37.89 1.69 51.82
N LEU A 574 38.21 1.59 50.52
CA LEU A 574 38.45 0.32 49.84
C LEU A 574 39.73 -0.39 50.34
N LEU A 575 40.74 0.39 50.75
CA LEU A 575 41.95 -0.12 51.38
C LEU A 575 41.86 -0.02 52.89
N THR A 576 42.15 -1.14 53.55
CA THR A 576 42.19 -1.26 55.00
C THR A 576 43.52 -1.85 55.46
N ALA A 577 43.71 -1.98 56.77
CA ALA A 577 44.89 -2.68 57.31
C ALA A 577 44.92 -4.17 56.93
N ASN A 578 43.76 -4.77 56.59
CA ASN A 578 43.66 -6.18 56.23
C ASN A 578 44.29 -6.48 54.87
N ASP A 579 44.28 -5.53 53.94
CA ASP A 579 44.99 -5.60 52.66
C ASP A 579 46.50 -5.68 52.83
N PHE A 580 47.05 -4.87 53.73
CA PHE A 580 48.46 -4.89 54.08
C PHE A 580 48.84 -6.24 54.69
N GLN A 581 48.02 -6.75 55.61
CA GLN A 581 48.22 -8.06 56.23
C GLN A 581 48.10 -9.20 55.22
N CYS A 582 47.16 -9.11 54.28
CA CYS A 582 47.01 -10.06 53.19
C CYS A 582 48.27 -10.09 52.31
N PHE A 583 48.81 -8.92 51.93
CA PHE A 583 50.06 -8.84 51.16
C PHE A 583 51.24 -9.45 51.91
N LEU A 584 51.41 -9.17 53.21
CA LEU A 584 52.47 -9.77 54.03
C LEU A 584 52.40 -11.30 54.04
N ASN A 585 51.20 -11.85 54.17
CA ASN A 585 50.98 -13.30 54.15
C ASN A 585 51.34 -13.90 52.78
N LYS A 586 50.99 -13.21 51.70
CA LYS A 586 51.31 -13.61 50.31
C LYS A 586 52.81 -13.52 50.02
N PHE A 587 53.46 -12.45 50.47
CA PHE A 587 54.90 -12.24 50.34
C PHE A 587 55.70 -13.30 51.12
N ALA A 588 55.30 -13.59 52.36
CA ALA A 588 55.92 -14.64 53.18
C ALA A 588 55.72 -16.05 52.60
N ALA A 589 54.62 -16.28 51.87
CA ALA A 589 54.33 -17.53 51.19
C ALA A 589 55.02 -17.68 49.82
N ASN A 590 55.80 -16.69 49.38
CA ASN A 590 56.38 -16.62 48.03
C ASN A 590 55.32 -16.75 46.92
N ASP A 591 54.13 -16.17 47.14
CA ASP A 591 52.99 -16.16 46.21
C ASP A 591 53.23 -15.14 45.09
N THR A 592 52.93 -15.51 43.85
CA THR A 592 53.14 -14.67 42.67
C THR A 592 52.29 -13.40 42.65
N TYR A 593 51.19 -13.36 43.43
CA TYR A 593 50.43 -12.12 43.66
C TYR A 593 51.31 -11.01 44.27
N ALA A 594 52.27 -11.36 45.12
CA ALA A 594 53.14 -10.39 45.77
C ALA A 594 54.26 -9.86 44.86
N ASN A 595 54.39 -10.37 43.63
CA ASN A 595 55.36 -9.91 42.63
C ASN A 595 54.87 -8.61 41.96
N CYS A 596 54.83 -7.52 42.74
CA CYS A 596 54.35 -6.22 42.29
C CYS A 596 55.22 -5.63 41.17
N ASP A 597 56.53 -5.87 41.22
CA ASP A 597 57.48 -5.22 40.32
C ASP A 597 57.80 -6.06 39.06
N GLY A 598 57.29 -7.28 38.99
CA GLY A 598 57.47 -8.18 37.86
C GLY A 598 58.85 -8.85 37.82
N SER A 599 59.54 -8.95 38.95
CA SER A 599 60.82 -9.65 39.10
C SER A 599 60.76 -11.07 38.51
N THR A 600 61.78 -11.43 37.74
CA THR A 600 61.93 -12.74 37.07
C THR A 600 63.13 -13.55 37.59
N GLY A 601 63.86 -13.01 38.57
CA GLY A 601 65.04 -13.62 39.18
C GLY A 601 64.70 -14.64 40.29
N ASN A 602 65.74 -15.21 40.91
CA ASN A 602 65.62 -16.03 42.11
C ASN A 602 66.37 -15.35 43.27
N PRO A 603 65.70 -14.98 44.38
CA PRO A 603 64.30 -15.21 44.70
C PRO A 603 63.33 -14.40 43.82
N LEU A 604 62.14 -14.99 43.59
CA LEU A 604 61.08 -14.42 42.75
C LEU A 604 60.50 -13.13 43.35
N LEU A 605 60.45 -13.06 44.69
CA LEU A 605 60.04 -11.88 45.43
C LEU A 605 61.26 -11.22 46.09
N THR A 606 61.39 -9.91 45.93
CA THR A 606 62.49 -9.11 46.46
C THR A 606 61.96 -7.96 47.33
N ALA A 607 62.86 -7.19 47.95
CA ALA A 607 62.45 -5.99 48.68
C ALA A 607 61.78 -4.92 47.78
N ASN A 608 62.01 -4.97 46.47
CA ASN A 608 61.44 -4.03 45.51
C ASN A 608 59.94 -4.28 45.30
N ASP A 609 59.48 -5.52 45.40
CA ASP A 609 58.05 -5.88 45.38
C ASP A 609 57.30 -5.27 46.55
N PHE A 610 57.91 -5.31 47.74
CA PHE A 610 57.38 -4.70 48.94
C PHE A 610 57.26 -3.18 48.79
N GLN A 611 58.30 -2.54 48.24
CA GLN A 611 58.30 -1.10 47.98
C GLN A 611 57.28 -0.71 46.91
N CYS A 612 57.11 -1.54 45.88
CA CYS A 612 56.10 -1.36 44.84
C CYS A 612 54.68 -1.45 45.43
N PHE A 613 54.40 -2.44 46.28
CA PHE A 613 53.11 -2.56 46.97
C PHE A 613 52.82 -1.34 47.86
N LEU A 614 53.78 -0.88 48.65
CA LEU A 614 53.62 0.32 49.48
C LEU A 614 53.25 1.57 48.66
N ASN A 615 53.90 1.75 47.50
CA ASN A 615 53.60 2.87 46.62
C ASN A 615 52.17 2.78 46.04
N LYS A 616 51.70 1.58 45.71
CA LYS A 616 50.33 1.33 45.21
C LYS A 616 49.28 1.48 46.32
N PHE A 617 49.58 1.04 47.54
CA PHE A 617 48.70 1.19 48.71
C PHE A 617 48.55 2.67 49.12
N ALA A 618 49.66 3.42 49.11
CA ALA A 618 49.65 4.85 49.42
C ALA A 618 48.95 5.69 48.34
N ALA A 619 48.99 5.25 47.07
CA ALA A 619 48.27 5.90 45.98
C ALA A 619 46.73 5.75 46.10
N GLY A 620 46.26 4.78 46.89
CA GLY A 620 44.84 4.48 47.05
C GLY A 620 44.23 3.77 45.83
N CYS A 621 42.96 3.43 45.96
CA CYS A 621 42.14 2.90 44.88
C CYS A 621 41.06 3.93 44.54
N THR A 622 40.96 4.33 43.28
CA THR A 622 39.94 5.26 42.79
C THR A 622 38.78 4.53 42.16
#